data_AF-A0A3B8Y7K8-F1
#
_entry.id   AF-A0A3B8Y7K8-F1
#
_cell.length_a   1.000
_cell.length_b   1.000
_cell.length_c   1.000
_cell.angle_alpha   90.00
_cell.angle_beta   90.00
_cell.angle_gamma   90.00
#
_symmetry.space_group_name_H-M   'P 1'
#
loop_
_entity.id
_entity.type
_entity.pdbx_description
1 polymer ?
#
loop_
_entity_poly.entity_id
_entity_poly.type
_entity_poly.pdbx_seq_one_letter_code
_entity_poly.pdbx_strand_id
1 'polypeptide(L)'
;MVNENNKLILVKGSRTWNQWRIENPAIKPDLSGVDLCGANLSETNLKDVNLTGAKLAGANLARADVRDANLVGADLRGANLTKSKLVLAKIGRVDLSGAILNRANLTGASLSLSDLSRANLNGANLSWSNLSGVNLSHTNLIGADLSGADLSWANLSEANFEKTNMAEAVLVSAQIFNTNFSSAVLTGICIKDWKIDFNINLDNVVCQYVFLEWDHQERRPTNPNQSFKSGDFARFVTQEVEIFELVFNEGIDWNLFLKSFKKIQASLTYEMLDIQGIEQKNNESLIISLVVPKELNKYQLKASFWKKYQTLLKAEDTSNELLKAEILIKRQQDSQILNIIETMAHKSLSEKLLKKRKKE
;
A
#
# COMPACT_ATOMS: atom_id res chain seq x y z
N MET A 1 10.34 -34.64 33.79
CA MET A 1 10.02 -36.07 33.52
C MET A 1 9.37 -36.29 32.16
N VAL A 2 8.37 -35.49 31.73
CA VAL A 2 7.74 -35.66 30.39
C VAL A 2 8.69 -35.31 29.23
N ASN A 3 9.47 -34.21 29.32
CA ASN A 3 10.43 -33.83 28.27
C ASN A 3 11.54 -34.88 28.05
N GLU A 4 12.04 -35.51 29.11
CA GLU A 4 13.15 -36.47 28.98
C GLU A 4 12.71 -37.74 28.27
N ASN A 5 11.50 -38.25 28.56
CA ASN A 5 10.98 -39.42 27.87
C ASN A 5 10.75 -39.16 26.38
N ASN A 6 10.19 -37.99 26.03
CA ASN A 6 9.98 -37.63 24.63
C ASN A 6 11.32 -37.50 23.89
N LYS A 7 12.31 -36.83 24.50
CA LYS A 7 13.67 -36.73 23.94
C LYS A 7 14.27 -38.12 23.73
N LEU A 8 14.18 -39.01 24.72
CA LEU A 8 14.73 -40.36 24.66
C LEU A 8 14.13 -41.20 23.52
N ILE A 9 12.85 -41.01 23.21
CA ILE A 9 12.21 -41.67 22.06
C ILE A 9 12.71 -41.05 20.75
N LEU A 10 12.79 -39.72 20.68
CA LEU A 10 13.20 -39.02 19.46
C LEU A 10 14.64 -39.36 19.04
N VAL A 11 15.57 -39.42 19.99
CA VAL A 11 16.99 -39.72 19.70
C VAL A 11 17.22 -41.17 19.24
N LYS A 12 16.24 -42.07 19.40
CA LYS A 12 16.28 -43.42 18.80
C LYS A 12 16.06 -43.40 17.28
N GLY A 13 15.64 -42.26 16.73
CA GLY A 13 15.49 -42.03 15.30
C GLY A 13 14.05 -41.85 14.84
N SER A 14 13.89 -41.29 13.64
CA SER A 14 12.60 -40.89 13.07
C SER A 14 11.60 -42.04 12.96
N ARG A 15 12.05 -43.28 12.64
CA ARG A 15 11.17 -44.46 12.58
C ARG A 15 10.54 -44.78 13.93
N THR A 16 11.33 -44.84 14.99
CA THR A 16 10.86 -45.13 16.35
C THR A 16 9.92 -44.05 16.84
N TRP A 17 10.28 -42.78 16.61
CA TRP A 17 9.41 -41.65 16.95
C TRP A 17 8.08 -41.70 16.18
N ASN A 18 8.12 -41.91 14.87
CA ASN A 18 6.91 -41.93 14.03
C ASN A 18 5.98 -43.08 14.42
N GLN A 19 6.53 -44.28 14.71
CA GLN A 19 5.75 -45.40 15.22
C GLN A 19 5.08 -45.06 16.56
N TRP A 20 5.84 -44.47 17.48
CA TRP A 20 5.30 -44.02 18.76
C TRP A 20 4.19 -42.96 18.60
N ARG A 21 4.31 -42.03 17.63
CA ARG A 21 3.25 -41.05 17.30
C ARG A 21 1.98 -41.71 16.79
N ILE A 22 2.09 -42.80 16.01
CA ILE A 22 0.95 -43.58 15.53
C ILE A 22 0.23 -44.26 16.69
N GLU A 23 0.99 -44.82 17.63
CA GLU A 23 0.44 -45.48 18.82
C GLU A 23 -0.13 -44.48 19.84
N ASN A 24 0.31 -43.23 19.80
CA ASN A 24 -0.05 -42.19 20.76
C ASN A 24 -0.56 -40.90 20.08
N PRO A 25 -1.65 -40.96 19.28
CA PRO A 25 -2.09 -39.84 18.45
C PRO A 25 -2.64 -38.66 19.27
N ALA A 26 -3.17 -38.92 20.47
CA ALA A 26 -3.72 -37.90 21.35
C ALA A 26 -2.66 -37.16 22.19
N ILE A 27 -1.44 -37.71 22.29
CA ILE A 27 -0.36 -37.07 23.05
C ILE A 27 0.17 -35.89 22.25
N LYS A 28 0.30 -34.72 22.90
CA LYS A 28 1.02 -33.56 22.39
C LYS A 28 2.42 -33.55 23.03
N PRO A 29 3.47 -33.94 22.30
CA PRO A 29 4.79 -34.07 22.90
C PRO A 29 5.36 -32.70 23.26
N ASP A 30 5.91 -32.59 24.46
CA ASP A 30 6.72 -31.47 24.88
C ASP A 30 8.21 -31.79 24.71
N LEU A 31 8.88 -30.94 23.95
CA LEU A 31 10.31 -30.92 23.65
C LEU A 31 10.85 -29.49 23.80
N SER A 32 10.21 -28.66 24.62
CA SER A 32 10.66 -27.29 24.89
C SER A 32 12.08 -27.26 25.49
N GLY A 33 12.89 -26.32 25.01
CA GLY A 33 14.28 -26.13 25.45
C GLY A 33 15.25 -27.27 25.13
N VAL A 34 14.81 -28.29 24.39
CA VAL A 34 15.63 -29.48 24.12
C VAL A 34 16.84 -29.14 23.25
N ASP A 35 17.97 -29.78 23.53
CA ASP A 35 19.12 -29.74 22.63
C ASP A 35 19.05 -30.87 21.60
N LEU A 36 18.90 -30.46 20.34
CA LEU A 36 18.86 -31.27 19.12
C LEU A 36 19.79 -30.67 18.04
N CYS A 37 20.84 -29.94 18.43
CA CYS A 37 21.83 -29.39 17.51
C CYS A 37 22.38 -30.49 16.58
N GLY A 38 22.35 -30.26 15.26
CA GLY A 38 22.83 -31.22 14.26
C GLY A 38 22.05 -32.53 14.17
N ALA A 39 20.95 -32.70 14.90
CA ALA A 39 20.20 -33.94 14.93
C ALA A 39 19.61 -34.27 13.55
N ASN A 40 19.57 -35.56 13.20
CA ASN A 40 18.85 -36.01 12.03
C ASN A 40 17.39 -36.30 12.36
N LEU A 41 16.52 -35.36 11.98
CA LEU A 41 15.07 -35.39 12.15
C LEU A 41 14.34 -35.50 10.81
N SER A 42 15.01 -35.92 9.74
CA SER A 42 14.39 -36.02 8.42
C SER A 42 13.19 -36.97 8.45
N GLU A 43 12.11 -36.58 7.78
CA GLU A 43 10.85 -37.35 7.69
C GLU A 43 10.18 -37.63 9.05
N THR A 44 10.56 -36.89 10.10
CA THR A 44 9.98 -37.06 11.44
C THR A 44 8.64 -36.35 11.56
N ASN A 45 7.66 -36.98 12.22
CA ASN A 45 6.36 -36.42 12.54
C ASN A 45 6.42 -35.60 13.83
N LEU A 46 6.77 -34.33 13.69
CA LEU A 46 6.78 -33.31 14.74
C LEU A 46 5.47 -32.50 14.79
N LYS A 47 4.38 -33.02 14.21
CA LYS A 47 3.08 -32.35 14.24
C LYS A 47 2.60 -32.15 15.68
N ASP A 48 2.10 -30.94 15.97
CA ASP A 48 1.57 -30.53 17.29
C ASP A 48 2.59 -30.58 18.44
N VAL A 49 3.89 -30.67 18.14
CA VAL A 49 4.95 -30.72 19.16
C VAL A 49 5.27 -29.32 19.69
N ASN A 50 5.49 -29.21 21.00
CA ASN A 50 6.06 -28.01 21.60
C ASN A 50 7.60 -28.06 21.51
N LEU A 51 8.19 -27.22 20.67
CA LEU A 51 9.63 -27.01 20.47
C LEU A 51 10.06 -25.60 20.91
N THR A 52 9.28 -24.93 21.76
CA THR A 52 9.59 -23.58 22.23
C THR A 52 11.01 -23.54 22.82
N GLY A 53 11.86 -22.63 22.33
CA GLY A 53 13.24 -22.49 22.78
C GLY A 53 14.16 -23.69 22.51
N ALA A 54 13.76 -24.66 21.68
CA ALA A 54 14.62 -25.79 21.33
C ALA A 54 15.85 -25.32 20.54
N LYS A 55 16.99 -26.01 20.74
CA LYS A 55 18.21 -25.81 19.97
C LYS A 55 18.25 -26.81 18.83
N LEU A 56 18.12 -26.32 17.60
CA LEU A 56 18.01 -27.09 16.36
C LEU A 56 19.02 -26.58 15.32
N ALA A 57 20.03 -25.83 15.72
CA ALA A 57 21.07 -25.32 14.83
C ALA A 57 21.71 -26.46 14.04
N GLY A 58 21.75 -26.33 12.72
CA GLY A 58 22.27 -27.35 11.79
C GLY A 58 21.48 -28.67 11.74
N ALA A 59 20.34 -28.79 12.42
CA ALA A 59 19.55 -30.01 12.39
C ALA A 59 18.98 -30.28 10.99
N ASN A 60 18.86 -31.56 10.64
CA ASN A 60 18.23 -31.98 9.39
C ASN A 60 16.75 -32.30 9.62
N LEU A 61 15.86 -31.40 9.24
CA LEU A 61 14.39 -31.54 9.25
C LEU A 61 13.82 -31.73 7.85
N ALA A 62 14.63 -32.18 6.88
CA ALA A 62 14.16 -32.36 5.51
C ALA A 62 12.94 -33.29 5.48
N ARG A 63 11.87 -32.85 4.81
CA ARG A 63 10.58 -33.55 4.70
C ARG A 63 9.89 -33.87 6.04
N ALA A 64 10.34 -33.29 7.16
CA ALA A 64 9.66 -33.44 8.44
C ALA A 64 8.25 -32.84 8.37
N ASP A 65 7.33 -33.43 9.13
CA ASP A 65 5.98 -32.89 9.33
C ASP A 65 5.99 -32.09 10.64
N VAL A 66 6.02 -30.77 10.52
CA VAL A 66 6.12 -29.79 11.62
C VAL A 66 4.83 -28.94 11.67
N ARG A 67 3.73 -29.43 11.09
CA ARG A 67 2.45 -28.72 11.07
C ARG A 67 1.95 -28.48 12.49
N ASP A 68 1.36 -27.31 12.71
CA ASP A 68 0.78 -26.90 14.00
C ASP A 68 1.77 -26.88 15.20
N ALA A 69 3.06 -27.11 14.97
CA ALA A 69 4.08 -27.14 16.02
C ALA A 69 4.37 -25.73 16.56
N ASN A 70 4.82 -25.65 17.81
CA ASN A 70 5.25 -24.38 18.41
C ASN A 70 6.78 -24.33 18.53
N LEU A 71 7.43 -23.52 17.70
CA LEU A 71 8.88 -23.31 17.68
C LEU A 71 9.29 -21.93 18.22
N VAL A 72 8.39 -21.17 18.86
CA VAL A 72 8.70 -19.80 19.30
C VAL A 72 10.02 -19.74 20.08
N GLY A 73 10.92 -18.84 19.68
CA GLY A 73 12.24 -18.66 20.31
C GLY A 73 13.25 -19.80 20.08
N ALA A 74 12.96 -20.78 19.23
CA ALA A 74 13.91 -21.82 18.87
C ALA A 74 15.07 -21.28 18.02
N ASP A 75 16.20 -22.00 18.05
CA ASP A 75 17.38 -21.74 17.22
C ASP A 75 17.44 -22.78 16.09
N LEU A 76 17.12 -22.37 14.86
CA LEU A 76 17.18 -23.17 13.64
C LEU A 76 18.26 -22.67 12.66
N ARG A 77 19.29 -21.98 13.15
CA ARG A 77 20.39 -21.48 12.32
C ARG A 77 21.00 -22.59 11.47
N GLY A 78 21.06 -22.36 10.16
CA GLY A 78 21.61 -23.33 9.20
C GLY A 78 20.88 -24.69 9.14
N ALA A 79 19.70 -24.82 9.74
CA ALA A 79 18.94 -26.07 9.71
C ALA A 79 18.43 -26.37 8.29
N ASN A 80 18.32 -27.65 7.95
CA ASN A 80 17.77 -28.08 6.67
C ASN A 80 16.29 -28.44 6.81
N LEU A 81 15.38 -27.59 6.35
CA LEU A 81 13.94 -27.80 6.28
C LEU A 81 13.44 -28.07 4.85
N THR A 82 14.32 -28.53 3.95
CA THR A 82 13.95 -28.80 2.55
C THR A 82 12.70 -29.68 2.46
N LYS A 83 11.67 -29.21 1.74
CA LYS A 83 10.38 -29.90 1.56
C LYS A 83 9.65 -30.29 2.86
N SER A 84 9.95 -29.65 3.99
CA SER A 84 9.19 -29.88 5.23
C SER A 84 7.79 -29.27 5.15
N LYS A 85 6.90 -29.72 6.03
CA LYS A 85 5.53 -29.20 6.17
C LYS A 85 5.44 -28.40 7.47
N LEU A 86 5.31 -27.09 7.38
CA LEU A 86 5.23 -26.13 8.49
C LEU A 86 3.89 -25.38 8.47
N VAL A 87 2.87 -25.92 7.79
CA VAL A 87 1.53 -25.32 7.70
C VAL A 87 1.02 -24.97 9.10
N LEU A 88 0.60 -23.72 9.30
CA LEU A 88 0.10 -23.16 10.56
C LEU A 88 1.07 -23.29 11.77
N ALA A 89 2.35 -23.57 11.55
CA ALA A 89 3.34 -23.62 12.62
C ALA A 89 3.55 -22.23 13.24
N LYS A 90 3.81 -22.19 14.55
CA LYS A 90 4.16 -20.97 15.29
C LYS A 90 5.68 -20.87 15.34
N ILE A 91 6.24 -20.01 14.50
CA ILE A 91 7.67 -19.85 14.28
C ILE A 91 8.05 -18.38 14.56
N GLY A 92 7.35 -17.68 15.45
CA GLY A 92 7.65 -16.28 15.76
C GLY A 92 8.91 -16.13 16.63
N ARG A 93 9.71 -15.10 16.37
CA ARG A 93 10.99 -14.83 17.06
C ARG A 93 11.98 -15.99 17.00
N VAL A 94 12.01 -16.70 15.88
CA VAL A 94 12.92 -17.84 15.65
C VAL A 94 14.13 -17.36 14.86
N ASP A 95 15.31 -17.88 15.19
CA ASP A 95 16.50 -17.67 14.37
C ASP A 95 16.60 -18.79 13.33
N LEU A 96 16.28 -18.47 12.08
CA LEU A 96 16.37 -19.30 10.88
C LEU A 96 17.49 -18.80 9.95
N SER A 97 18.43 -18.00 10.46
CA SER A 97 19.48 -17.41 9.62
C SER A 97 20.31 -18.51 8.95
N GLY A 98 20.50 -18.38 7.64
CA GLY A 98 21.18 -19.38 6.80
C GLY A 98 20.46 -20.73 6.65
N ALA A 99 19.23 -20.88 7.13
CA ALA A 99 18.49 -22.15 7.00
C ALA A 99 18.11 -22.46 5.53
N ILE A 100 17.95 -23.75 5.22
CA ILE A 100 17.58 -24.23 3.89
C ILE A 100 16.12 -24.69 3.92
N LEU A 101 15.20 -23.89 3.39
CA LEU A 101 13.75 -24.16 3.32
C LEU A 101 13.25 -24.40 1.88
N ASN A 102 14.13 -24.87 0.99
CA ASN A 102 13.79 -25.13 -0.41
C ASN A 102 12.51 -25.97 -0.53
N ARG A 103 11.49 -25.42 -1.21
CA ARG A 103 10.18 -26.05 -1.42
C ARG A 103 9.46 -26.48 -0.13
N ALA A 104 9.77 -25.86 1.01
CA ALA A 104 9.02 -26.07 2.24
C ALA A 104 7.62 -25.46 2.11
N ASN A 105 6.65 -26.03 2.83
CA ASN A 105 5.29 -25.50 2.90
C ASN A 105 5.06 -24.81 4.25
N LEU A 106 5.07 -23.48 4.25
CA LEU A 106 4.80 -22.59 5.38
C LEU A 106 3.44 -21.87 5.25
N THR A 107 2.48 -22.41 4.49
CA THR A 107 1.16 -21.78 4.33
C THR A 107 0.52 -21.48 5.69
N GLY A 108 0.12 -20.22 5.90
CA GLY A 108 -0.50 -19.77 7.14
C GLY A 108 0.39 -19.82 8.40
N ALA A 109 1.69 -20.10 8.28
CA ALA A 109 2.59 -20.10 9.41
C ALA A 109 2.77 -18.68 9.98
N SER A 110 3.06 -18.58 11.28
CA SER A 110 3.36 -17.32 11.95
C SER A 110 4.85 -17.20 12.20
N LEU A 111 5.53 -16.37 11.42
CA LEU A 111 6.98 -16.14 11.45
C LEU A 111 7.35 -14.74 11.95
N SER A 112 6.40 -14.01 12.55
CA SER A 112 6.62 -12.62 12.94
C SER A 112 7.87 -12.42 13.79
N LEU A 113 8.63 -11.35 13.51
CA LEU A 113 9.88 -10.98 14.19
C LEU A 113 10.98 -12.05 14.15
N SER A 114 10.94 -12.97 13.19
CA SER A 114 11.98 -14.01 13.03
C SER A 114 13.11 -13.53 12.14
N ASP A 115 14.26 -14.18 12.28
CA ASP A 115 15.41 -13.94 11.43
C ASP A 115 15.54 -15.03 10.37
N LEU A 116 15.22 -14.72 9.11
CA LEU A 116 15.45 -15.58 7.94
C LEU A 116 16.58 -15.04 7.06
N SER A 117 17.44 -14.16 7.58
CA SER A 117 18.53 -13.60 6.80
C SER A 117 19.43 -14.68 6.22
N ARG A 118 19.81 -14.51 4.95
CA ARG A 118 20.64 -15.47 4.19
C ARG A 118 20.03 -16.88 4.05
N ALA A 119 18.76 -17.08 4.41
CA ALA A 119 18.08 -18.35 4.21
C ALA A 119 17.82 -18.62 2.71
N ASN A 120 17.59 -19.89 2.38
CA ASN A 120 17.20 -20.31 1.04
C ASN A 120 15.77 -20.85 1.04
N LEU A 121 14.83 -20.06 0.54
CA LEU A 121 13.40 -20.37 0.39
C LEU A 121 13.01 -20.60 -1.08
N ASN A 122 13.94 -21.02 -1.94
CA ASN A 122 13.64 -21.26 -3.35
C ASN A 122 12.43 -22.20 -3.52
N GLY A 123 11.40 -21.70 -4.21
CA GLY A 123 10.15 -22.41 -4.47
C GLY A 123 9.33 -22.78 -3.22
N ALA A 124 9.56 -22.15 -2.07
CA ALA A 124 8.77 -22.38 -0.86
C ALA A 124 7.36 -21.76 -1.00
N ASN A 125 6.39 -22.31 -0.27
CA ASN A 125 5.04 -21.75 -0.18
C ASN A 125 4.88 -21.08 1.19
N LEU A 126 4.78 -19.75 1.22
CA LEU A 126 4.50 -18.90 2.37
C LEU A 126 3.16 -18.15 2.23
N SER A 127 2.27 -18.62 1.35
CA SER A 127 0.96 -17.97 1.17
C SER A 127 0.21 -17.83 2.49
N TRP A 128 -0.43 -16.67 2.68
CA TRP A 128 -1.20 -16.33 3.88
C TRP A 128 -0.42 -16.38 5.21
N SER A 129 0.91 -16.41 5.17
CA SER A 129 1.73 -16.41 6.38
C SER A 129 1.83 -15.01 7.00
N ASN A 130 2.05 -14.96 8.31
CA ASN A 130 2.39 -13.72 9.01
C ASN A 130 3.91 -13.59 9.09
N LEU A 131 4.46 -12.68 8.30
CA LEU A 131 5.88 -12.33 8.20
C LEU A 131 6.14 -10.91 8.75
N SER A 132 5.25 -10.37 9.59
CA SER A 132 5.39 -9.00 10.10
C SER A 132 6.70 -8.84 10.89
N GLY A 133 7.47 -7.81 10.54
CA GLY A 133 8.76 -7.49 11.15
C GLY A 133 9.85 -8.54 10.94
N VAL A 134 9.69 -9.46 9.98
CA VAL A 134 10.70 -10.49 9.67
C VAL A 134 11.96 -9.87 9.07
N ASN A 135 13.12 -10.44 9.37
CA ASN A 135 14.35 -10.16 8.65
C ASN A 135 14.53 -11.18 7.50
N LEU A 136 14.35 -10.74 6.26
CA LEU A 136 14.60 -11.51 5.03
C LEU A 136 15.80 -10.95 4.24
N SER A 137 16.72 -10.27 4.91
CA SER A 137 17.88 -9.69 4.22
C SER A 137 18.78 -10.76 3.61
N HIS A 138 19.22 -10.53 2.37
CA HIS A 138 20.03 -11.48 1.57
C HIS A 138 19.38 -12.86 1.35
N THR A 139 18.06 -12.98 1.53
CA THR A 139 17.36 -14.26 1.41
C THR A 139 17.08 -14.60 -0.05
N ASN A 140 17.25 -15.87 -0.43
CA ASN A 140 16.86 -16.36 -1.75
C ASN A 140 15.41 -16.86 -1.71
N LEU A 141 14.50 -16.18 -2.40
CA LEU A 141 13.08 -16.51 -2.50
C LEU A 141 12.68 -16.87 -3.94
N ILE A 142 13.62 -17.14 -4.85
CA ILE A 142 13.30 -17.36 -6.27
C ILE A 142 12.14 -18.36 -6.43
N GLY A 143 11.07 -17.95 -7.11
CA GLY A 143 9.90 -18.78 -7.40
C GLY A 143 9.04 -19.15 -6.18
N ALA A 144 9.23 -18.53 -5.03
CA ALA A 144 8.39 -18.74 -3.85
C ALA A 144 6.99 -18.11 -4.03
N ASP A 145 6.01 -18.63 -3.29
CA ASP A 145 4.65 -18.11 -3.22
C ASP A 145 4.42 -17.42 -1.87
N LEU A 146 4.28 -16.10 -1.87
CA LEU A 146 3.96 -15.24 -0.73
C LEU A 146 2.59 -14.57 -0.92
N SER A 147 1.70 -15.14 -1.74
CA SER A 147 0.38 -14.55 -1.98
C SER A 147 -0.42 -14.38 -0.67
N GLY A 148 -0.98 -13.20 -0.46
CA GLY A 148 -1.72 -12.85 0.76
C GLY A 148 -0.90 -12.84 2.05
N ALA A 149 0.43 -12.88 1.99
CA ALA A 149 1.28 -12.83 3.18
C ALA A 149 1.39 -11.40 3.74
N ASP A 150 1.53 -11.29 5.06
CA ASP A 150 1.77 -10.01 5.73
C ASP A 150 3.27 -9.82 5.97
N LEU A 151 3.90 -8.93 5.20
CA LEU A 151 5.30 -8.52 5.29
C LEU A 151 5.45 -7.11 5.88
N SER A 152 4.45 -6.63 6.63
CA SER A 152 4.51 -5.31 7.24
C SER A 152 5.76 -5.17 8.11
N TRP A 153 6.50 -4.07 7.99
CA TRP A 153 7.73 -3.78 8.73
C TRP A 153 8.90 -4.75 8.46
N ALA A 154 8.80 -5.62 7.45
CA ALA A 154 9.87 -6.57 7.13
C ALA A 154 11.11 -5.87 6.54
N ASN A 155 12.28 -6.46 6.79
CA ASN A 155 13.51 -6.10 6.09
C ASN A 155 13.74 -7.07 4.91
N LEU A 156 13.56 -6.58 3.69
CA LEU A 156 13.69 -7.32 2.43
C LEU A 156 14.97 -6.93 1.65
N SER A 157 15.89 -6.21 2.29
CA SER A 157 17.07 -5.65 1.63
C SER A 157 17.97 -6.74 1.07
N GLU A 158 18.45 -6.58 -0.17
CA GLU A 158 19.31 -7.54 -0.86
C GLU A 158 18.69 -8.94 -1.07
N ALA A 159 17.39 -9.10 -0.84
CA ALA A 159 16.69 -10.35 -1.08
C ALA A 159 16.43 -10.57 -2.58
N ASN A 160 16.35 -11.84 -2.99
CA ASN A 160 16.01 -12.21 -4.35
C ASN A 160 14.60 -12.80 -4.44
N PHE A 161 13.66 -11.98 -4.88
CA PHE A 161 12.26 -12.29 -5.17
C PHE A 161 12.01 -12.57 -6.67
N GLU A 162 13.02 -12.97 -7.44
CA GLU A 162 12.81 -13.30 -8.86
C GLU A 162 11.72 -14.37 -9.01
N LYS A 163 10.74 -14.13 -9.89
CA LYS A 163 9.62 -15.05 -10.18
C LYS A 163 8.74 -15.40 -8.97
N THR A 164 8.79 -14.64 -7.87
CA THR A 164 7.89 -14.89 -6.75
C THR A 164 6.47 -14.47 -7.07
N ASN A 165 5.49 -15.20 -6.53
CA ASN A 165 4.12 -14.72 -6.45
C ASN A 165 3.92 -13.96 -5.14
N MET A 166 3.66 -12.66 -5.18
CA MET A 166 3.34 -11.85 -4.00
C MET A 166 1.98 -11.17 -4.15
N ALA A 167 1.08 -11.75 -4.95
CA ALA A 167 -0.23 -11.17 -5.18
C ALA A 167 -0.98 -10.95 -3.86
N GLU A 168 -1.57 -9.77 -3.66
CA GLU A 168 -2.31 -9.39 -2.46
C GLU A 168 -1.47 -9.41 -1.16
N ALA A 169 -0.14 -9.42 -1.25
CA ALA A 169 0.71 -9.33 -0.06
C ALA A 169 0.72 -7.90 0.52
N VAL A 170 0.85 -7.80 1.84
CA VAL A 170 0.91 -6.52 2.55
C VAL A 170 2.36 -6.16 2.83
N LEU A 171 2.85 -5.03 2.34
CA LEU A 171 4.25 -4.60 2.52
C LEU A 171 4.35 -3.22 3.20
N VAL A 172 3.42 -2.91 4.11
CA VAL A 172 3.39 -1.63 4.83
C VAL A 172 4.73 -1.41 5.55
N SER A 173 5.37 -0.26 5.34
CA SER A 173 6.63 0.12 5.98
C SER A 173 7.80 -0.86 5.75
N ALA A 174 7.74 -1.72 4.73
CA ALA A 174 8.80 -2.67 4.42
C ALA A 174 10.06 -1.94 3.90
N GLN A 175 11.23 -2.47 4.25
CA GLN A 175 12.53 -2.02 3.73
C GLN A 175 12.93 -2.86 2.53
N ILE A 176 13.22 -2.21 1.41
CA ILE A 176 13.37 -2.83 0.10
C ILE A 176 14.55 -2.16 -0.62
N PHE A 177 15.74 -2.31 -0.06
CA PHE A 177 16.97 -1.74 -0.63
C PHE A 177 17.72 -2.80 -1.44
N ASN A 178 18.12 -2.49 -2.67
CA ASN A 178 18.86 -3.42 -3.54
C ASN A 178 18.16 -4.79 -3.69
N THR A 179 16.82 -4.81 -3.68
CA THR A 179 16.02 -6.03 -3.75
C THR A 179 15.69 -6.38 -5.20
N ASN A 180 15.77 -7.66 -5.56
CA ASN A 180 15.43 -8.12 -6.90
C ASN A 180 14.00 -8.68 -6.96
N PHE A 181 13.09 -8.01 -7.68
CA PHE A 181 11.74 -8.51 -7.99
C PHE A 181 11.57 -8.92 -9.45
N SER A 182 12.66 -9.17 -10.20
CA SER A 182 12.55 -9.45 -11.62
C SER A 182 11.55 -10.60 -11.90
N SER A 183 10.59 -10.39 -12.80
CA SER A 183 9.51 -11.35 -13.11
C SER A 183 8.58 -11.72 -11.95
N ALA A 184 8.58 -10.98 -10.84
CA ALA A 184 7.65 -11.22 -9.74
C ALA A 184 6.21 -10.79 -10.09
N VAL A 185 5.23 -11.44 -9.45
CA VAL A 185 3.83 -11.02 -9.49
C VAL A 185 3.54 -10.17 -8.26
N LEU A 186 3.26 -8.89 -8.47
CA LEU A 186 3.01 -7.89 -7.43
C LEU A 186 1.59 -7.30 -7.53
N THR A 187 0.65 -7.99 -8.16
CA THR A 187 -0.73 -7.50 -8.29
C THR A 187 -1.42 -7.45 -6.93
N GLY A 188 -2.00 -6.30 -6.59
CA GLY A 188 -2.78 -6.11 -5.37
C GLY A 188 -1.96 -5.91 -4.11
N ILE A 189 -0.65 -5.70 -4.21
CA ILE A 189 0.16 -5.44 -3.01
C ILE A 189 -0.21 -4.10 -2.36
N CYS A 190 -0.08 -4.03 -1.04
CA CYS A 190 -0.12 -2.76 -0.30
C CYS A 190 1.30 -2.22 -0.11
N ILE A 191 1.54 -0.99 -0.58
CA ILE A 191 2.88 -0.37 -0.60
C ILE A 191 3.01 0.87 0.28
N LYS A 192 2.11 1.04 1.26
CA LYS A 192 2.14 2.16 2.19
C LYS A 192 3.52 2.27 2.87
N ASP A 193 4.08 3.47 2.88
CA ASP A 193 5.35 3.80 3.57
C ASP A 193 6.55 2.92 3.15
N TRP A 194 6.56 2.43 1.90
CA TRP A 194 7.68 1.70 1.32
C TRP A 194 9.00 2.46 1.44
N LYS A 195 10.02 1.77 1.95
CA LYS A 195 11.39 2.28 2.04
C LYS A 195 12.23 1.63 0.95
N ILE A 196 12.29 2.27 -0.21
CA ILE A 196 12.99 1.80 -1.40
C ILE A 196 14.25 2.63 -1.67
N ASP A 197 15.20 2.07 -2.42
CA ASP A 197 16.30 2.81 -3.06
C ASP A 197 16.18 2.74 -4.60
N PHE A 198 17.10 3.40 -5.31
CA PHE A 198 17.12 3.40 -6.78
C PHE A 198 17.71 2.12 -7.40
N ASN A 199 18.12 1.13 -6.58
CA ASN A 199 18.79 -0.08 -7.04
C ASN A 199 17.87 -1.31 -7.10
N ILE A 200 16.57 -1.14 -6.80
CA ILE A 200 15.60 -2.24 -6.91
C ILE A 200 15.45 -2.69 -8.37
N ASN A 201 15.45 -4.00 -8.59
CA ASN A 201 15.20 -4.57 -9.92
C ASN A 201 13.71 -4.92 -10.07
N LEU A 202 13.04 -4.27 -11.02
CA LEU A 202 11.62 -4.46 -11.34
C LEU A 202 11.39 -4.98 -12.77
N ASP A 203 12.42 -5.54 -13.39
CA ASP A 203 12.37 -6.03 -14.76
C ASP A 203 11.29 -7.11 -14.92
N ASN A 204 10.40 -6.94 -15.90
CA ASN A 204 9.32 -7.90 -16.20
C ASN A 204 8.35 -8.17 -15.03
N VAL A 205 8.26 -7.29 -14.03
CA VAL A 205 7.26 -7.40 -12.97
C VAL A 205 5.84 -7.38 -13.57
N VAL A 206 5.01 -8.29 -13.07
CA VAL A 206 3.57 -8.32 -13.36
C VAL A 206 2.84 -7.68 -12.20
N CYS A 207 2.36 -6.46 -12.38
CA CYS A 207 1.51 -5.77 -11.40
C CYS A 207 0.37 -5.11 -12.15
N GLN A 208 -0.87 -5.44 -11.81
CA GLN A 208 -2.05 -4.81 -12.43
C GLN A 208 -2.55 -3.62 -11.63
N TYR A 209 -2.40 -3.63 -10.31
CA TYR A 209 -2.76 -2.55 -9.41
C TYR A 209 -2.04 -2.73 -8.07
N VAL A 210 -2.00 -1.66 -7.28
CA VAL A 210 -1.53 -1.64 -5.89
C VAL A 210 -2.47 -0.84 -5.00
N PHE A 211 -2.31 -0.94 -3.69
CA PHE A 211 -2.94 -0.10 -2.69
C PHE A 211 -1.90 0.76 -1.97
N LEU A 212 -2.23 2.01 -1.68
CA LEU A 212 -1.34 2.94 -0.97
C LEU A 212 -1.67 3.02 0.53
N GLU A 213 -2.75 2.38 0.98
CA GLU A 213 -3.18 2.33 2.37
C GLU A 213 -3.43 0.90 2.86
N TRP A 214 -3.29 0.69 4.18
CA TRP A 214 -3.24 -0.64 4.82
C TRP A 214 -4.55 -1.43 4.75
N ASP A 215 -5.67 -0.74 4.61
CA ASP A 215 -7.03 -1.29 4.52
C ASP A 215 -7.50 -1.43 3.07
N HIS A 216 -6.55 -1.59 2.15
CA HIS A 216 -6.77 -1.70 0.70
C HIS A 216 -7.50 -0.48 0.12
N GLN A 217 -7.27 0.70 0.72
CA GLN A 217 -7.71 1.96 0.16
C GLN A 217 -6.65 2.53 -0.79
N GLU A 218 -7.05 3.58 -1.50
CA GLU A 218 -6.18 4.29 -2.44
C GLU A 218 -5.55 3.39 -3.52
N ARG A 219 -6.39 2.62 -4.21
CA ARG A 219 -5.95 1.80 -5.35
C ARG A 219 -5.27 2.68 -6.41
N ARG A 220 -4.19 2.16 -7.00
CA ARG A 220 -3.61 2.67 -8.26
C ARG A 220 -3.54 1.55 -9.30
N PRO A 221 -4.00 1.76 -10.55
CA PRO A 221 -4.75 2.94 -11.02
C PRO A 221 -6.05 3.17 -10.23
N THR A 222 -6.49 4.43 -10.11
CA THR A 222 -7.65 4.80 -9.29
C THR A 222 -8.95 4.25 -9.87
N ASN A 223 -9.04 4.17 -11.21
CA ASN A 223 -10.16 3.51 -11.87
C ASN A 223 -10.02 1.97 -11.75
N PRO A 224 -10.98 1.26 -11.12
CA PRO A 224 -10.91 -0.19 -10.93
C PRO A 224 -10.95 -0.97 -12.25
N ASN A 225 -11.49 -0.38 -13.33
CA ASN A 225 -11.52 -0.99 -14.66
C ASN A 225 -10.20 -0.82 -15.44
N GLN A 226 -9.21 -0.15 -14.85
CA GLN A 226 -7.88 0.02 -15.42
C GLN A 226 -6.84 -0.79 -14.65
N SER A 227 -5.77 -1.15 -15.37
CA SER A 227 -4.61 -1.84 -14.84
C SER A 227 -3.34 -1.18 -15.35
N PHE A 228 -2.28 -1.23 -14.55
CA PHE A 228 -0.93 -0.96 -15.02
C PHE A 228 -0.60 -1.89 -16.21
N LYS A 229 0.00 -1.31 -17.26
CA LYS A 229 0.59 -2.07 -18.35
C LYS A 229 2.02 -2.47 -17.97
N SER A 230 2.64 -3.28 -18.83
CA SER A 230 4.03 -3.70 -18.64
C SER A 230 4.95 -2.48 -18.46
N GLY A 231 5.71 -2.47 -17.35
CA GLY A 231 6.62 -1.39 -16.97
C GLY A 231 5.96 -0.13 -16.38
N ASP A 232 4.63 -0.04 -16.31
CA ASP A 232 3.96 1.12 -15.71
C ASP A 232 4.16 1.13 -14.18
N PHE A 233 4.07 -0.03 -13.52
CA PHE A 233 4.33 -0.14 -12.09
C PHE A 233 5.77 0.24 -11.72
N ALA A 234 6.75 -0.23 -12.50
CA ALA A 234 8.15 0.12 -12.28
C ALA A 234 8.34 1.63 -12.34
N ARG A 235 7.83 2.28 -13.40
CA ARG A 235 7.82 3.74 -13.50
C ARG A 235 7.08 4.41 -12.34
N PHE A 236 5.95 3.86 -11.92
CA PHE A 236 5.17 4.39 -10.80
C PHE A 236 5.97 4.42 -9.48
N VAL A 237 6.79 3.40 -9.19
CA VAL A 237 7.59 3.37 -7.94
C VAL A 237 8.98 3.97 -8.07
N THR A 238 9.60 3.95 -9.25
CA THR A 238 10.97 4.49 -9.46
C THR A 238 11.00 5.92 -9.97
N GLN A 239 9.85 6.55 -10.22
CA GLN A 239 9.82 7.91 -10.76
C GLN A 239 10.52 8.86 -9.80
N GLU A 240 11.63 9.42 -10.27
CA GLU A 240 12.16 10.64 -9.70
C GLU A 240 11.11 11.73 -9.86
N VAL A 241 10.63 12.23 -8.74
CA VAL A 241 9.72 13.35 -8.72
C VAL A 241 10.52 14.64 -8.67
N GLU A 242 10.02 15.65 -9.35
CA GLU A 242 10.49 17.01 -9.25
C GLU A 242 9.39 17.91 -8.70
N ILE A 243 9.81 18.92 -7.97
CA ILE A 243 8.92 19.95 -7.47
C ILE A 243 8.70 20.96 -8.61
N PHE A 244 7.45 21.36 -8.76
CA PHE A 244 7.05 22.39 -9.70
C PHE A 244 6.09 23.38 -9.03
N GLU A 245 6.43 24.67 -9.11
CA GLU A 245 5.69 25.75 -8.43
C GLU A 245 4.71 26.48 -9.36
N LEU A 246 3.45 26.53 -8.93
CA LEU A 246 2.43 27.45 -9.41
C LEU A 246 2.42 28.70 -8.51
N VAL A 247 2.66 29.86 -9.09
CA VAL A 247 2.70 31.13 -8.36
C VAL A 247 1.45 31.94 -8.69
N PHE A 248 0.67 32.27 -7.67
CA PHE A 248 -0.52 33.11 -7.73
C PHE A 248 -0.19 34.48 -7.15
N ASN A 249 -0.20 35.52 -7.98
CA ASN A 249 0.19 36.88 -7.57
C ASN A 249 -0.99 37.77 -7.14
N GLU A 250 -2.23 37.37 -7.44
CA GLU A 250 -3.45 38.18 -7.24
C GLU A 250 -4.46 37.45 -6.34
N GLY A 251 -3.96 36.65 -5.40
CA GLY A 251 -4.78 35.68 -4.68
C GLY A 251 -5.20 34.48 -5.54
N ILE A 252 -5.93 33.57 -4.92
CA ILE A 252 -6.34 32.30 -5.53
C ILE A 252 -7.84 32.08 -5.34
N ASP A 253 -8.52 31.73 -6.44
CA ASP A 253 -9.85 31.13 -6.36
C ASP A 253 -9.69 29.62 -6.21
N TRP A 254 -9.91 29.12 -5.00
CA TRP A 254 -9.74 27.71 -4.66
C TRP A 254 -10.68 26.79 -5.45
N ASN A 255 -11.89 27.24 -5.79
CA ASN A 255 -12.83 26.44 -6.58
C ASN A 255 -12.35 26.29 -8.02
N LEU A 256 -11.87 27.38 -8.62
CA LEU A 256 -11.31 27.37 -9.96
C LEU A 256 -9.99 26.60 -10.04
N PHE A 257 -9.16 26.72 -9.00
CA PHE A 257 -7.96 25.94 -8.85
C PHE A 257 -8.28 24.44 -8.86
N LEU A 258 -9.16 23.98 -7.96
CA LEU A 258 -9.53 22.56 -7.87
C LEU A 258 -10.15 22.02 -9.17
N LYS A 259 -11.01 22.80 -9.83
CA LYS A 259 -11.58 22.44 -11.15
C LYS A 259 -10.49 22.31 -12.21
N SER A 260 -9.54 23.23 -12.25
CA SER A 260 -8.44 23.24 -13.23
C SER A 260 -7.47 22.08 -12.98
N PHE A 261 -7.13 21.84 -11.72
CA PHE A 261 -6.26 20.78 -11.26
C PHE A 261 -6.83 19.40 -11.62
N LYS A 262 -8.11 19.13 -11.30
CA LYS A 262 -8.81 17.89 -11.69
C LYS A 262 -8.84 17.69 -13.22
N LYS A 263 -9.05 18.76 -13.99
CA LYS A 263 -9.02 18.72 -15.45
C LYS A 263 -7.64 18.41 -16.02
N ILE A 264 -6.56 18.67 -15.30
CA ILE A 264 -5.20 18.30 -15.71
C ILE A 264 -4.92 16.87 -15.33
N GLN A 265 -5.22 16.48 -14.09
CA GLN A 265 -5.11 15.11 -13.62
C GLN A 265 -5.81 14.14 -14.58
N ALA A 266 -7.04 14.44 -15.00
CA ALA A 266 -7.79 13.62 -15.96
C ALA A 266 -7.21 13.59 -17.39
N SER A 267 -6.36 14.55 -17.75
CA SER A 267 -5.70 14.61 -19.07
C SER A 267 -4.30 13.99 -19.09
N LEU A 268 -3.75 13.71 -17.92
CA LEU A 268 -2.49 12.99 -17.80
C LEU A 268 -2.79 11.50 -17.78
N THR A 269 -2.02 10.72 -18.54
CA THR A 269 -2.01 9.25 -18.44
C THR A 269 -1.44 8.76 -17.11
N TYR A 270 -0.88 9.68 -16.32
CA TYR A 270 -0.22 9.44 -15.04
C TYR A 270 -1.01 10.12 -13.92
N GLU A 271 -1.63 9.33 -13.05
CA GLU A 271 -2.35 9.78 -11.85
C GLU A 271 -1.37 10.12 -10.71
N MET A 272 -0.38 10.98 -10.96
CA MET A 272 0.73 11.25 -10.03
C MET A 272 0.99 12.75 -9.83
N LEU A 273 0.05 13.60 -10.25
CA LEU A 273 0.09 15.03 -9.97
C LEU A 273 -0.53 15.28 -8.60
N ASP A 274 0.29 15.60 -7.60
CA ASP A 274 -0.14 15.86 -6.23
C ASP A 274 0.40 17.20 -5.70
N ILE A 275 -0.28 17.76 -4.69
CA ILE A 275 0.13 19.00 -4.03
C ILE A 275 1.07 18.64 -2.88
N GLN A 276 2.32 19.05 -2.99
CA GLN A 276 3.33 18.88 -1.94
C GLN A 276 3.14 19.86 -0.79
N GLY A 277 2.77 21.10 -1.11
CA GLY A 277 2.74 22.18 -0.14
C GLY A 277 2.18 23.47 -0.70
N ILE A 278 1.73 24.32 0.21
CA ILE A 278 1.20 25.65 -0.07
C ILE A 278 1.95 26.63 0.82
N GLU A 279 2.64 27.60 0.21
CA GLU A 279 3.44 28.60 0.91
C GLU A 279 2.94 30.01 0.58
N GLN A 280 2.83 30.86 1.60
CA GLN A 280 2.57 32.28 1.43
C GLN A 280 3.91 33.04 1.53
N LYS A 281 4.42 33.52 0.40
CA LYS A 281 5.73 34.19 0.35
C LYS A 281 5.65 35.64 0.86
N ASN A 282 4.51 36.29 0.65
CA ASN A 282 4.20 37.68 1.00
C ASN A 282 2.68 37.82 1.24
N ASN A 283 2.17 38.97 1.72
CA ASN A 283 0.73 39.17 1.93
C ASN A 283 -0.15 39.05 0.65
N GLU A 284 0.45 38.97 -0.54
CA GLU A 284 -0.26 38.96 -1.84
C GLU A 284 0.04 37.73 -2.72
N SER A 285 1.15 37.02 -2.47
CA SER A 285 1.62 35.93 -3.35
C SER A 285 1.58 34.56 -2.67
N LEU A 286 0.93 33.61 -3.33
CA LEU A 286 0.75 32.24 -2.86
C LEU A 286 1.39 31.25 -3.84
N ILE A 287 2.22 30.36 -3.32
CA ILE A 287 2.94 29.33 -4.09
C ILE A 287 2.34 27.99 -3.76
N ILE A 288 1.96 27.24 -4.79
CA ILE A 288 1.55 25.84 -4.68
C ILE A 288 2.61 24.98 -5.33
N SER A 289 3.27 24.17 -4.52
CA SER A 289 4.29 23.21 -4.93
C SER A 289 3.61 21.91 -5.32
N LEU A 290 3.81 21.47 -6.55
CA LEU A 290 3.30 20.22 -7.09
C LEU A 290 4.43 19.21 -7.23
N VAL A 291 4.17 17.97 -6.86
CA VAL A 291 5.03 16.83 -7.14
C VAL A 291 4.68 16.31 -8.52
N VAL A 292 5.66 16.30 -9.43
CA VAL A 292 5.47 15.81 -10.80
C VAL A 292 6.59 14.87 -11.20
N PRO A 293 6.29 13.79 -11.94
CA PRO A 293 7.34 12.95 -12.54
C PRO A 293 8.31 13.78 -13.39
N LYS A 294 9.63 13.55 -13.25
CA LYS A 294 10.68 14.24 -14.05
C LYS A 294 10.48 14.17 -15.56
N GLU A 295 9.88 13.08 -16.03
CA GLU A 295 9.63 12.82 -17.46
C GLU A 295 8.61 13.79 -18.07
N LEU A 296 7.76 14.42 -17.25
CA LEU A 296 6.76 15.38 -17.71
C LEU A 296 7.41 16.71 -18.06
N ASN A 297 7.09 17.21 -19.26
CA ASN A 297 7.50 18.54 -19.66
C ASN A 297 6.79 19.60 -18.80
N LYS A 298 7.51 20.12 -17.80
CA LYS A 298 7.01 21.13 -16.85
C LYS A 298 6.44 22.37 -17.53
N TYR A 299 7.04 22.82 -18.63
CA TYR A 299 6.59 24.01 -19.34
C TYR A 299 5.22 23.78 -19.97
N GLN A 300 5.02 22.62 -20.60
CA GLN A 300 3.72 22.25 -21.17
C GLN A 300 2.66 22.06 -20.09
N LEU A 301 3.02 21.43 -18.97
CA LEU A 301 2.12 21.22 -17.85
C LEU A 301 1.68 22.54 -17.20
N LYS A 302 2.63 23.44 -16.92
CA LYS A 302 2.37 24.80 -16.43
C LYS A 302 1.47 25.57 -17.39
N ALA A 303 1.77 25.55 -18.69
CA ALA A 303 0.98 26.23 -19.71
C ALA A 303 -0.45 25.67 -19.79
N SER A 304 -0.61 24.35 -19.74
CA SER A 304 -1.91 23.68 -19.72
C SER A 304 -2.74 24.07 -18.49
N PHE A 305 -2.10 24.14 -17.32
CA PHE A 305 -2.74 24.60 -16.08
C PHE A 305 -3.28 26.01 -16.22
N TRP A 306 -2.42 26.96 -16.56
CA TRP A 306 -2.81 28.36 -16.63
C TRP A 306 -3.85 28.62 -17.71
N LYS A 307 -3.76 27.93 -18.86
CA LYS A 307 -4.79 28.00 -19.89
C LYS A 307 -6.17 27.60 -19.35
N LYS A 308 -6.26 26.49 -18.61
CA LYS A 308 -7.52 26.00 -18.04
C LYS A 308 -8.04 26.93 -16.95
N TYR A 309 -7.17 27.39 -16.04
CA TYR A 309 -7.52 28.31 -14.96
C TYR A 309 -8.05 29.65 -15.49
N GLN A 310 -7.32 30.28 -16.41
CA GLN A 310 -7.73 31.55 -17.02
C GLN A 310 -9.04 31.44 -17.82
N THR A 311 -9.27 30.30 -18.48
CA THR A 311 -10.52 30.06 -19.20
C THR A 311 -11.72 30.02 -18.24
N LEU A 312 -11.56 29.36 -17.10
CA LEU A 312 -12.61 29.30 -16.08
C LEU A 312 -12.83 30.65 -15.40
N LEU A 313 -11.75 31.37 -15.09
CA LEU A 313 -11.83 32.70 -14.48
C LEU A 313 -12.63 33.69 -15.36
N LYS A 314 -12.31 33.75 -16.66
CA LYS A 314 -13.04 34.60 -17.62
C LYS A 314 -14.52 34.23 -17.73
N ALA A 315 -14.85 32.93 -17.68
CA ALA A 315 -16.23 32.48 -17.76
C ALA A 315 -17.04 32.91 -16.51
N GLU A 316 -16.42 32.87 -15.34
CA GLU A 316 -17.04 33.31 -14.09
C GLU A 316 -17.21 34.82 -14.01
N ASP A 317 -16.21 35.59 -14.45
CA ASP A 317 -16.32 37.05 -14.57
C ASP A 317 -17.45 37.47 -15.53
N THR A 318 -17.53 36.84 -16.69
CA THR A 318 -18.59 37.12 -17.67
C THR A 318 -19.98 36.81 -17.10
N SER A 319 -20.11 35.70 -16.37
CA SER A 319 -21.37 35.31 -15.74
C SER A 319 -21.79 36.27 -14.62
N ASN A 320 -20.82 36.80 -13.87
CA ASN A 320 -21.05 37.80 -12.82
C ASN A 320 -21.40 39.18 -13.40
N GLU A 321 -20.79 39.59 -14.51
CA GLU A 321 -21.16 40.83 -15.21
C GLU A 321 -22.58 40.77 -15.77
N LEU A 322 -22.97 39.66 -16.38
CA LEU A 322 -24.33 39.42 -16.86
C LEU A 322 -25.35 39.52 -15.72
N LEU A 323 -25.07 38.87 -14.59
CA LEU A 323 -25.95 38.93 -13.41
C LEU A 323 -26.08 40.36 -12.86
N LYS A 324 -24.97 41.12 -12.80
CA LYS A 324 -25.00 42.53 -12.40
C LYS A 324 -25.83 43.38 -13.36
N ALA A 325 -25.70 43.16 -14.67
CA ALA A 325 -26.47 43.86 -15.68
C ALA A 325 -27.97 43.55 -15.58
N GLU A 326 -28.36 42.29 -15.37
CA GLU A 326 -29.76 41.89 -15.16
C GLU A 326 -30.38 42.55 -13.92
N ILE A 327 -29.65 42.59 -12.81
CA ILE A 327 -30.08 43.27 -11.58
C ILE A 327 -30.28 44.77 -11.83
N LEU A 328 -29.40 45.41 -12.61
CA LEU A 328 -29.50 46.83 -12.94
C LEU A 328 -30.74 47.14 -13.78
N ILE A 329 -31.00 46.32 -14.82
CA ILE A 329 -32.19 46.44 -15.67
C ILE A 329 -33.46 46.31 -14.83
N LYS A 330 -33.50 45.32 -13.93
CA LYS A 330 -34.66 45.09 -13.07
C LYS A 330 -34.93 46.28 -12.13
N ARG A 331 -33.88 46.84 -11.53
CA ARG A 331 -33.99 48.07 -10.71
C ARG A 331 -34.51 49.26 -11.50
N GLN A 332 -34.10 49.40 -12.77
CA GLN A 332 -34.57 50.48 -13.63
C GLN A 332 -36.07 50.31 -13.96
N GLN A 333 -36.51 49.08 -14.24
CA GLN A 333 -37.93 48.77 -14.45
C GLN A 333 -38.77 49.05 -13.19
N ASP A 334 -38.30 48.62 -12.02
CA ASP A 334 -38.98 48.86 -10.74
C ASP A 334 -39.11 50.37 -10.46
N SER A 335 -38.07 51.17 -10.75
CA SER A 335 -38.12 52.63 -10.62
C SER A 335 -39.12 53.27 -11.58
N GLN A 336 -39.23 52.79 -12.82
CA GLN A 336 -40.26 53.25 -13.76
C GLN A 336 -41.67 52.93 -13.28
N ILE A 337 -41.89 51.73 -12.71
CA ILE A 337 -43.18 51.33 -12.13
C ILE A 337 -43.54 52.25 -10.95
N LEU A 338 -42.59 52.55 -10.06
CA LEU A 338 -42.80 53.48 -8.95
C LEU A 338 -43.21 54.88 -9.44
N ASN A 339 -42.53 55.43 -10.45
CA ASN A 339 -42.91 56.72 -11.05
C ASN A 339 -44.32 56.71 -11.66
N ILE A 340 -44.72 55.59 -12.28
CA ILE A 340 -46.08 55.42 -12.80
C ILE A 340 -47.11 55.39 -11.66
N ILE A 341 -46.84 54.66 -10.57
CA ILE A 341 -47.69 54.60 -9.38
C ILE A 341 -47.83 56.00 -8.74
N GLU A 342 -46.74 56.74 -8.59
CA GLU A 342 -46.77 58.13 -8.08
C GLU A 342 -47.60 59.04 -8.98
N THR A 343 -47.38 58.98 -10.30
CA THR A 343 -48.14 59.77 -11.27
C THR A 343 -49.64 59.44 -11.21
N MET A 344 -50.00 58.16 -11.10
CA MET A 344 -51.38 57.72 -10.95
C MET A 344 -52.00 58.14 -9.61
N ALA A 345 -51.22 58.10 -8.52
CA ALA A 345 -51.65 58.54 -7.21
C ALA A 345 -51.93 60.05 -7.18
N HIS A 346 -51.06 60.86 -7.79
CA HIS A 346 -51.27 62.30 -7.94
C HIS A 346 -52.46 62.64 -8.83
N LYS A 347 -52.70 61.89 -9.91
CA LYS A 347 -53.87 62.05 -10.79
C LYS A 347 -55.18 61.69 -10.08
N SER A 348 -55.18 60.64 -9.28
CA SER A 348 -56.29 60.24 -8.41
C SER A 348 -56.60 61.31 -7.35
N LEU A 349 -55.57 61.91 -6.73
CA LEU A 349 -55.74 62.97 -5.74
C LEU A 349 -56.30 64.25 -6.39
N SER A 350 -55.78 64.66 -7.54
CA SER A 350 -56.23 65.85 -8.26
C SER A 350 -57.66 65.70 -8.78
N GLU A 351 -58.03 64.52 -9.31
CA GLU A 351 -59.41 64.21 -9.72
C GLU A 351 -60.38 64.19 -8.53
N LYS A 352 -59.96 63.68 -7.36
CA LYS A 352 -60.76 63.74 -6.12
C LYS A 352 -60.92 65.18 -5.60
N LEU A 353 -59.87 66.01 -5.66
CA LEU A 353 -59.93 67.42 -5.27
C LEU A 353 -60.81 68.27 -6.23
N LEU A 354 -60.77 67.98 -7.54
CA LEU A 354 -61.63 68.60 -8.55
C LEU A 354 -63.11 68.22 -8.39
N LYS A 355 -63.41 66.99 -7.96
CA LYS A 355 -64.81 66.57 -7.66
C LYS A 355 -65.33 67.16 -6.35
N LYS A 356 -64.47 67.44 -5.37
CA LYS A 356 -64.87 68.07 -4.09
C LYS A 356 -65.21 69.56 -4.26
N ARG A 357 -64.46 70.29 -5.10
CA ARG A 357 -64.74 71.70 -5.44
C ARG A 357 -65.95 71.95 -6.36
N LYS A 358 -66.59 70.90 -6.89
CA LYS A 358 -67.83 71.02 -7.68
C LYS A 358 -69.10 70.67 -6.90
N LYS A 359 -68.99 70.42 -5.58
CA LYS A 359 -70.11 70.07 -4.68
C LYS A 359 -70.29 71.04 -3.51
N GLU A 360 -69.53 72.12 -3.49
CA GLU A 360 -69.77 73.35 -2.72
C GLU A 360 -70.01 74.46 -3.73
#